data_AF-A0A7J4IUJ5-F1
#
_entry.id   AF-A0A7J4IUJ5-F1
#
_cell.length_a   1.000
_cell.length_b   1.000
_cell.length_c   1.000
_cell.angle_alpha   90.00
_cell.angle_beta   90.00
_cell.angle_gamma   90.00
#
_symmetry.space_group_name_H-M   'P 1'
#
loop_
_entity.id
_entity.type
_entity.pdbx_description
1 polymer ?
#
loop_
_entity_poly.entity_id
_entity_poly.type
_entity_poly.pdbx_seq_one_letter_code
_entity_poly.pdbx_strand_id
1 'polypeptide(L)'
;MLSLDCNFISRKILPLVKKGDIVFFGGYYHLSGMKKGFAKLIKKIRVKGAKVFFDTTFDEHGRFEIRPFAKLIDLLFINQEELGRVSGKKTIVKAINWLHSAGINEVVLKEGRDGASCFCGGASFHAPALGIIAKNTTGAGDYFNAGFVWARANGFGAANCLAAGNFVAGKKVSHAGYYVPPGKMLEDYVASGNIVAVEKVAGYNALSKRAASLIVRALQENPYCVLCLCAGKTPLGTYRELVKAYRRREADFSRATFIELDEYMGKIRKNEGFGHMLLKKFIEKVNFREKNVFLFDSASENFENECRKFRSLVARKGIGFLLLGIGENGHIAFNEPGTSFGSGVHLQPVSQGLLKSRGQYFSSVFPAYAITLGVKEIMASKKIVLVASGKKKAKAVAKALNKGVSQNVPASVLQRHPDATFILDRAAAGSVHAGKQRDAEACQQI
;
A
#
# COMPACT_ATOMS: atom_id res chain seq x y z
N MET A 1 -9.02 -42.31 -23.15
CA MET A 1 -8.55 -41.21 -22.27
C MET A 1 -8.83 -39.89 -22.97
N LEU A 2 -9.59 -38.97 -22.37
CA LEU A 2 -9.71 -37.60 -22.88
C LEU A 2 -8.31 -36.97 -22.88
N SER A 3 -7.72 -36.71 -24.05
CA SER A 3 -6.48 -35.93 -24.13
C SER A 3 -6.84 -34.49 -23.77
N LEU A 4 -6.44 -34.07 -22.57
CA LEU A 4 -6.65 -32.70 -22.12
C LEU A 4 -5.66 -31.79 -22.87
N ASP A 5 -6.13 -31.19 -23.97
CA ASP A 5 -5.35 -30.37 -24.90
C ASP A 5 -6.03 -29.04 -25.24
N CYS A 6 -5.35 -28.18 -26.01
CA CYS A 6 -5.88 -26.88 -26.41
C CYS A 6 -7.19 -26.96 -27.21
N ASN A 7 -7.42 -28.05 -27.95
CA ASN A 7 -8.64 -28.25 -28.75
C ASN A 7 -9.81 -28.68 -27.86
N PHE A 8 -9.55 -29.49 -26.84
CA PHE A 8 -10.54 -29.83 -25.82
C PHE A 8 -11.01 -28.56 -25.09
N ILE A 9 -10.07 -27.74 -24.59
CA ILE A 9 -10.40 -26.49 -23.89
C ILE A 9 -11.14 -25.53 -24.82
N SER A 10 -10.68 -25.39 -26.07
CA SER A 10 -11.36 -24.54 -27.07
C SER A 10 -12.80 -24.98 -27.35
N ARG A 11 -13.11 -26.29 -27.30
CA ARG A 11 -14.44 -26.81 -27.61
C ARG A 11 -15.37 -26.84 -26.41
N LYS A 12 -14.85 -27.16 -25.21
CA LYS A 12 -15.68 -27.43 -24.02
C LYS A 12 -15.68 -26.30 -23.01
N ILE A 13 -14.59 -25.56 -22.87
CA ILE A 13 -14.43 -24.53 -21.82
C ILE A 13 -14.62 -23.13 -22.40
N LEU A 14 -14.04 -22.84 -23.57
CA LEU A 14 -14.13 -21.51 -24.19
C LEU A 14 -15.58 -21.01 -24.39
N PRO A 15 -16.59 -21.86 -24.73
CA PRO A 15 -17.98 -21.40 -24.80
C PRO A 15 -18.53 -20.86 -23.47
N LEU A 16 -18.03 -21.33 -22.34
CA LEU A 16 -18.45 -20.91 -20.99
C LEU A 16 -17.85 -19.57 -20.56
N VAL A 17 -16.74 -19.15 -21.19
CA VAL A 17 -16.02 -17.92 -20.84
C VAL A 17 -16.80 -16.68 -21.30
N LYS A 18 -16.99 -15.75 -20.36
CA LYS A 18 -17.67 -14.47 -20.51
C LYS A 18 -16.69 -13.30 -20.30
N LYS A 19 -17.13 -12.11 -20.72
CA LYS A 19 -16.39 -10.86 -20.49
C LYS A 19 -16.29 -10.58 -19.00
N GLY A 20 -15.08 -10.27 -18.52
CA GLY A 20 -14.82 -10.01 -17.10
C GLY A 20 -14.38 -11.24 -16.30
N ASP A 21 -14.51 -12.45 -16.86
CA ASP A 21 -14.07 -13.68 -16.19
C ASP A 21 -12.54 -13.68 -16.00
N ILE A 22 -12.10 -14.43 -14.99
CA ILE A 22 -10.69 -14.80 -14.79
C ILE A 22 -10.54 -16.28 -15.17
N VAL A 23 -9.74 -16.57 -16.19
CA VAL A 23 -9.36 -17.94 -16.54
C VAL A 23 -7.98 -18.23 -15.94
N PHE A 24 -7.96 -19.10 -14.94
CA PHE A 24 -6.74 -19.53 -14.24
C PHE A 24 -6.20 -20.83 -14.85
N PHE A 25 -4.91 -20.85 -15.19
CA PHE A 25 -4.17 -22.04 -15.61
C PHE A 25 -3.09 -22.36 -14.58
N GLY A 26 -3.16 -23.53 -13.94
CA GLY A 26 -2.08 -24.08 -13.11
C GLY A 26 -1.83 -25.55 -13.47
N GLY A 27 -0.57 -25.95 -13.66
CA GLY A 27 -0.16 -27.34 -13.90
C GLY A 27 -0.37 -27.84 -15.34
N TYR A 28 -1.31 -27.25 -16.09
CA TYR A 28 -1.70 -27.78 -17.40
C TYR A 28 -0.67 -27.57 -18.51
N TYR A 29 0.21 -26.56 -18.41
CA TYR A 29 1.16 -26.26 -19.49
C TYR A 29 2.20 -27.37 -19.70
N HIS A 30 2.46 -28.18 -18.68
CA HIS A 30 3.40 -29.30 -18.77
C HIS A 30 2.88 -30.45 -19.62
N LEU A 31 1.58 -30.50 -19.89
CA LEU A 31 0.98 -31.47 -20.80
C LEU A 31 1.45 -31.23 -22.24
N SER A 32 1.94 -32.27 -22.90
CA SER A 32 2.48 -32.18 -24.28
C SER A 32 1.46 -31.60 -25.28
N GLY A 33 0.17 -31.93 -25.12
CA GLY A 33 -0.94 -31.40 -25.92
C GLY A 33 -1.30 -29.94 -25.65
N MET A 34 -0.80 -29.35 -24.57
CA MET A 34 -1.01 -27.94 -24.24
C MET A 34 0.06 -27.06 -24.88
N LYS A 35 1.33 -27.49 -24.90
CA LYS A 35 2.45 -26.71 -25.47
C LYS A 35 2.18 -26.27 -26.92
N LYS A 36 1.62 -27.17 -27.73
CA LYS A 36 1.20 -26.87 -29.10
C LYS A 36 -0.15 -26.12 -29.10
N GLY A 37 -0.09 -24.80 -29.26
CA GLY A 37 -1.28 -23.96 -29.46
C GLY A 37 -1.76 -23.18 -28.24
N PHE A 38 -1.05 -23.23 -27.11
CA PHE A 38 -1.40 -22.49 -25.89
C PHE A 38 -1.59 -20.99 -26.13
N ALA A 39 -0.67 -20.35 -26.84
CA ALA A 39 -0.77 -18.94 -27.21
C ALA A 39 -2.04 -18.63 -28.03
N LYS A 40 -2.43 -19.54 -28.95
CA LYS A 40 -3.66 -19.40 -29.75
C LYS A 40 -4.91 -19.54 -28.88
N LEU A 41 -4.90 -20.47 -27.92
CA LEU A 41 -5.97 -20.63 -26.94
C LEU A 41 -6.13 -19.37 -26.08
N ILE A 42 -5.04 -18.85 -25.50
CA ILE A 42 -5.07 -17.62 -24.69
C ILE A 42 -5.61 -16.44 -25.49
N LYS A 43 -5.18 -16.27 -26.75
CA LYS A 43 -5.73 -15.21 -27.63
C LYS A 43 -7.25 -15.31 -27.76
N LYS A 44 -7.80 -16.50 -27.94
CA LYS A 44 -9.26 -16.69 -28.02
C LYS A 44 -9.97 -16.32 -26.71
N ILE A 45 -9.39 -16.64 -25.56
CA ILE A 45 -9.91 -16.27 -24.24
C ILE A 45 -9.92 -14.75 -24.08
N ARG A 46 -8.83 -14.08 -24.45
CA ARG A 46 -8.72 -12.60 -24.39
C ARG A 46 -9.72 -11.89 -25.30
N VAL A 47 -10.00 -12.43 -26.50
CA VAL A 47 -11.00 -11.89 -27.43
C VAL A 47 -12.40 -11.86 -26.80
N LYS A 48 -12.72 -12.80 -25.90
CA LYS A 48 -13.97 -12.78 -25.11
C LYS A 48 -13.97 -11.75 -23.99
N GLY A 49 -12.87 -11.02 -23.78
CA GLY A 49 -12.73 -10.01 -22.72
C GLY A 49 -12.46 -10.61 -21.34
N ALA A 50 -11.96 -11.85 -21.27
CA ALA A 50 -11.55 -12.49 -20.03
C ALA A 50 -10.06 -12.23 -19.75
N LYS A 51 -9.70 -12.19 -18.46
CA LYS A 51 -8.31 -12.13 -17.99
C LYS A 51 -7.72 -13.52 -17.86
N VAL A 52 -6.42 -13.64 -18.08
CA VAL A 52 -5.70 -14.91 -18.06
C VAL A 52 -4.65 -14.87 -16.96
N PHE A 53 -4.85 -15.68 -15.93
CA PHE A 53 -3.91 -15.86 -14.84
C PHE A 53 -3.19 -17.19 -15.02
N PHE A 54 -1.89 -17.20 -14.83
CA PHE A 54 -1.06 -18.36 -15.13
C PHE A 54 -0.14 -18.65 -13.95
N ASP A 55 -0.09 -19.91 -13.50
CA ASP A 55 0.86 -20.40 -12.52
C ASP A 55 1.84 -21.34 -13.21
N THR A 56 3.14 -21.08 -13.04
CA THR A 56 4.21 -21.87 -13.63
C THR A 56 4.14 -23.33 -13.23
N THR A 57 3.77 -23.59 -11.96
CA THR A 57 3.88 -24.89 -11.27
C THR A 57 5.28 -25.49 -11.34
N PHE A 58 5.58 -26.41 -10.43
CA PHE A 58 6.94 -26.95 -10.33
C PHE A 58 7.29 -27.73 -11.61
N ASP A 59 8.31 -27.24 -12.32
CA ASP A 59 8.92 -27.93 -13.46
C ASP A 59 10.19 -28.64 -13.01
N GLU A 60 10.07 -29.94 -12.76
CA GLU A 60 11.18 -30.80 -12.34
C GLU A 60 12.29 -30.91 -13.41
N HIS A 61 11.96 -30.70 -14.67
CA HIS A 61 12.88 -30.88 -15.80
C HIS A 61 13.42 -29.57 -16.39
N GLY A 62 12.93 -28.41 -15.94
CA GLY A 62 13.38 -27.09 -16.39
C GLY A 62 13.13 -26.82 -17.89
N ARG A 63 12.09 -27.41 -18.46
CA ARG A 63 11.69 -27.27 -19.89
C ARG A 63 10.68 -26.14 -20.12
N PHE A 64 10.39 -25.34 -19.10
CA PHE A 64 9.40 -24.27 -19.15
C PHE A 64 9.94 -22.99 -19.81
N GLU A 65 9.27 -22.58 -20.89
CA GLU A 65 9.53 -21.31 -21.58
C GLU A 65 8.28 -20.42 -21.59
N ILE A 66 8.38 -19.26 -20.94
CA ILE A 66 7.24 -18.32 -20.83
C ILE A 66 7.13 -17.34 -21.99
N ARG A 67 8.25 -17.03 -22.67
CA ARG A 67 8.32 -16.01 -23.72
C ARG A 67 7.26 -16.15 -24.83
N PRO A 68 6.91 -17.35 -25.33
CA PRO A 68 5.98 -17.49 -26.44
C PRO A 68 4.56 -16.94 -26.16
N PHE A 69 4.18 -16.77 -24.89
CA PHE A 69 2.86 -16.29 -24.49
C PHE A 69 2.88 -15.26 -23.35
N ALA A 70 4.06 -14.80 -22.94
CA ALA A 70 4.25 -13.81 -21.87
C ALA A 70 3.38 -12.54 -22.05
N LYS A 71 3.31 -11.99 -23.26
CA LYS A 71 2.47 -10.80 -23.58
C LYS A 71 0.96 -11.06 -23.50
N LEU A 72 0.54 -12.31 -23.39
CA LEU A 72 -0.87 -12.71 -23.43
C LEU A 72 -1.43 -13.01 -22.03
N ILE A 73 -0.57 -13.14 -21.02
CA ILE A 73 -1.01 -13.36 -19.64
C ILE A 73 -1.16 -12.02 -18.93
N ASP A 74 -2.22 -11.89 -18.13
CA ASP A 74 -2.47 -10.68 -17.36
C ASP A 74 -1.76 -10.74 -16.00
N LEU A 75 -1.60 -11.94 -15.44
CA LEU A 75 -0.93 -12.18 -14.17
C LEU A 75 -0.18 -13.51 -14.17
N LEU A 76 1.08 -13.48 -13.73
CA LEU A 76 1.90 -14.67 -13.51
C LEU A 76 2.05 -14.96 -12.02
N PHE A 77 1.68 -16.13 -11.57
CA PHE A 77 2.09 -16.68 -10.29
C PHE A 77 3.38 -17.51 -10.48
N ILE A 78 4.35 -17.31 -9.60
CA ILE A 78 5.65 -17.99 -9.65
C ILE A 78 6.25 -18.07 -8.24
N ASN A 79 7.03 -19.11 -7.91
CA ASN A 79 7.80 -19.14 -6.67
C ASN A 79 9.27 -18.68 -6.88
N GLN A 80 10.01 -18.45 -5.80
CA GLN A 80 11.41 -17.95 -5.91
C GLN A 80 12.34 -18.89 -6.69
N GLU A 81 12.18 -20.21 -6.52
CA GLU A 81 13.01 -21.20 -7.20
C GLU A 81 12.72 -21.23 -8.71
N GLU A 82 11.45 -21.28 -9.08
CA GLU A 82 10.97 -21.19 -10.46
C GLU A 82 11.43 -19.89 -11.12
N LEU A 83 11.32 -18.76 -10.41
CA LEU A 83 11.75 -17.45 -10.93
C LEU A 83 13.24 -17.46 -11.28
N GLY A 84 14.08 -18.06 -10.43
CA GLY A 84 15.51 -18.24 -10.70
C GLY A 84 15.76 -19.08 -11.95
N ARG A 85 15.09 -20.24 -12.07
CA ARG A 85 15.23 -21.18 -13.20
C ARG A 85 14.78 -20.55 -14.52
N VAL A 86 13.60 -19.94 -14.55
CA VAL A 86 12.98 -19.39 -15.77
C VAL A 86 13.71 -18.16 -16.28
N SER A 87 14.21 -17.30 -15.38
CA SER A 87 14.86 -16.05 -15.77
C SER A 87 16.38 -16.19 -15.97
N GLY A 88 17.00 -17.19 -15.35
CA GLY A 88 18.46 -17.33 -15.26
C GLY A 88 19.15 -16.16 -14.53
N LYS A 89 18.43 -15.37 -13.73
CA LYS A 89 18.97 -14.18 -13.05
C LYS A 89 19.32 -14.47 -11.59
N LYS A 90 20.42 -13.87 -11.13
CA LYS A 90 20.95 -14.05 -9.76
C LYS A 90 20.17 -13.31 -8.66
N THR A 91 19.30 -12.36 -9.02
CA THR A 91 18.53 -11.58 -8.04
C THR A 91 17.07 -11.49 -8.45
N ILE A 92 16.17 -11.47 -7.45
CA ILE A 92 14.72 -11.34 -7.66
C ILE A 92 14.41 -10.10 -8.50
N VAL A 93 15.02 -8.94 -8.17
CA VAL A 93 14.81 -7.69 -8.92
C VAL A 93 15.15 -7.85 -10.41
N LYS A 94 16.30 -8.45 -10.74
CA LYS A 94 16.70 -8.68 -12.14
C LYS A 94 15.76 -9.66 -12.84
N ALA A 95 15.27 -10.67 -12.12
CA ALA A 95 14.34 -11.67 -12.65
C ALA A 95 12.95 -11.08 -12.94
N ILE A 96 12.42 -10.27 -12.02
CA ILE A 96 11.14 -9.55 -12.19
C ILE A 96 11.23 -8.56 -13.36
N ASN A 97 12.31 -7.77 -13.44
CA ASN A 97 12.52 -6.86 -14.58
C ASN A 97 12.60 -7.59 -15.92
N TRP A 98 13.17 -8.80 -15.93
CA TRP A 98 13.19 -9.66 -17.12
C TRP A 98 11.80 -10.18 -17.51
N LEU A 99 10.93 -10.52 -16.55
CA LEU A 99 9.55 -10.90 -16.84
C LEU A 99 8.73 -9.71 -17.39
N HIS A 100 8.93 -8.52 -16.82
CA HIS A 100 8.30 -7.30 -17.31
C HIS A 100 8.76 -6.95 -18.73
N SER A 101 10.06 -7.09 -19.05
CA SER A 101 10.55 -6.87 -20.42
C SER A 101 10.06 -7.93 -21.42
N ALA A 102 9.70 -9.12 -20.95
CA ALA A 102 8.98 -10.13 -21.74
C ALA A 102 7.49 -9.79 -21.96
N GLY A 103 6.96 -8.77 -21.29
CA GLY A 103 5.61 -8.23 -21.47
C GLY A 103 4.58 -8.70 -20.44
N ILE A 104 5.02 -9.25 -19.31
CA ILE A 104 4.13 -9.65 -18.21
C ILE A 104 3.94 -8.45 -17.29
N ASN A 105 2.71 -7.97 -17.16
CA ASN A 105 2.44 -6.73 -16.41
C ASN A 105 2.32 -6.92 -14.90
N GLU A 106 1.81 -8.07 -14.46
CA GLU A 106 1.62 -8.41 -13.04
C GLU A 106 2.28 -9.75 -12.72
N VAL A 107 3.20 -9.77 -11.75
CA VAL A 107 3.90 -10.97 -11.29
C VAL A 107 3.68 -11.16 -9.79
N VAL A 108 3.14 -12.29 -9.38
CA VAL A 108 2.97 -12.67 -7.98
C VAL A 108 4.01 -13.73 -7.61
N LEU A 109 4.98 -13.30 -6.81
CA LEU A 109 6.05 -14.12 -6.28
C LEU A 109 5.65 -14.73 -4.93
N LYS A 110 5.64 -16.07 -4.86
CA LYS A 110 5.44 -16.82 -3.62
C LYS A 110 6.77 -17.04 -2.91
N GLU A 111 6.88 -16.60 -1.66
CA GLU A 111 8.12 -16.54 -0.87
C GLU A 111 8.07 -17.45 0.38
N GLY A 112 7.08 -18.34 0.45
CA GLY A 112 6.96 -19.34 1.52
C GLY A 112 6.79 -18.70 2.89
N ARG A 113 7.73 -18.97 3.81
CA ARG A 113 7.70 -18.45 5.19
C ARG A 113 7.77 -16.92 5.26
N ASP A 114 8.33 -16.30 4.22
CA ASP A 114 8.44 -14.85 4.14
C ASP A 114 7.17 -14.22 3.56
N GLY A 115 6.20 -15.03 3.07
CA GLY A 115 4.93 -14.56 2.54
C GLY A 115 4.90 -14.54 1.02
N ALA A 116 4.47 -13.42 0.45
CA ALA A 116 4.36 -13.27 -1.00
C ALA A 116 4.44 -11.81 -1.43
N SER A 117 5.00 -11.59 -2.61
CA SER A 117 5.10 -10.29 -3.27
C SER A 117 4.28 -10.24 -4.57
N CYS A 118 3.78 -9.07 -4.95
CA CYS A 118 3.14 -8.81 -6.24
C CYS A 118 3.82 -7.62 -6.92
N PHE A 119 4.23 -7.73 -8.17
CA PHE A 119 4.91 -6.70 -8.94
C PHE A 119 4.00 -6.29 -10.10
N CYS A 120 3.41 -5.10 -10.05
CA CYS A 120 2.42 -4.61 -11.01
C CYS A 120 2.58 -3.11 -11.27
N GLY A 121 2.67 -2.71 -12.54
CA GLY A 121 2.64 -1.29 -12.93
C GLY A 121 3.75 -0.45 -12.29
N GLY A 122 4.95 -1.00 -12.13
CA GLY A 122 6.09 -0.32 -11.50
C GLY A 122 6.02 -0.20 -9.98
N ALA A 123 5.06 -0.87 -9.34
CA ALA A 123 4.97 -1.02 -7.90
C ALA A 123 5.14 -2.50 -7.53
N SER A 124 5.98 -2.84 -6.56
CA SER A 124 5.88 -4.15 -5.90
C SER A 124 4.78 -4.10 -4.83
N PHE A 125 4.40 -5.15 -4.13
CA PHE A 125 3.53 -5.17 -2.96
C PHE A 125 3.99 -6.41 -2.24
N HIS A 126 3.93 -6.48 -0.92
CA HIS A 126 4.11 -7.77 -0.28
C HIS A 126 3.10 -7.94 0.83
N ALA A 127 2.80 -9.19 1.18
CA ALA A 127 2.11 -9.58 2.38
C ALA A 127 2.94 -10.65 3.11
N PRO A 128 3.17 -10.52 4.42
CA PRO A 128 3.91 -11.52 5.18
C PRO A 128 3.05 -12.78 5.33
N ALA A 129 3.71 -13.91 5.52
CA ALA A 129 3.03 -15.14 5.89
C ALA A 129 2.34 -15.00 7.25
N LEU A 130 1.33 -15.83 7.52
CA LEU A 130 0.76 -15.94 8.86
C LEU A 130 1.81 -16.50 9.83
N GLY A 131 1.90 -15.92 11.03
CA GLY A 131 2.77 -16.40 12.10
C GLY A 131 2.23 -17.69 12.73
N ILE A 132 2.40 -18.82 12.05
CA ILE A 132 1.91 -20.14 12.44
C ILE A 132 3.00 -21.21 12.30
N ILE A 133 2.86 -22.32 13.02
CA ILE A 133 3.74 -23.49 12.88
C ILE A 133 3.20 -24.35 11.73
N ALA A 134 4.02 -24.54 10.70
CA ALA A 134 3.66 -25.37 9.55
C ALA A 134 3.74 -26.86 9.92
N LYS A 135 2.64 -27.60 9.70
CA LYS A 135 2.56 -29.06 9.83
C LYS A 135 2.78 -29.78 8.51
N ASN A 136 2.27 -29.22 7.42
CA ASN A 136 2.39 -29.78 6.07
C ASN A 136 2.42 -28.63 5.07
N THR A 137 3.38 -28.59 4.15
CA THR A 137 3.52 -27.50 3.16
C THR A 137 3.02 -27.86 1.74
N THR A 138 2.69 -29.13 1.47
CA THR A 138 2.21 -29.62 0.16
C THR A 138 0.98 -28.86 -0.34
N GLY A 139 1.04 -28.28 -1.53
CA GLY A 139 -0.08 -27.52 -2.10
C GLY A 139 -0.28 -26.12 -1.49
N ALA A 140 0.61 -25.63 -0.62
CA ALA A 140 0.51 -24.25 -0.08
C ALA A 140 0.41 -23.19 -1.19
N GLY A 141 1.10 -23.41 -2.32
CA GLY A 141 1.03 -22.55 -3.50
C GLY A 141 -0.36 -22.55 -4.16
N ASP A 142 -1.02 -23.70 -4.29
CA ASP A 142 -2.36 -23.79 -4.88
C ASP A 142 -3.40 -23.08 -4.00
N TYR A 143 -3.29 -23.27 -2.69
CA TYR A 143 -4.15 -22.61 -1.70
C TYR A 143 -3.91 -21.10 -1.68
N PHE A 144 -2.66 -20.67 -1.82
CA PHE A 144 -2.32 -19.26 -1.99
C PHE A 144 -3.00 -18.69 -3.24
N ASN A 145 -2.84 -19.37 -4.39
CA ASN A 145 -3.42 -18.93 -5.66
C ASN A 145 -4.95 -18.83 -5.54
N ALA A 146 -5.61 -19.81 -4.90
CA ALA A 146 -7.06 -19.81 -4.68
C ALA A 146 -7.53 -18.59 -3.87
N GLY A 147 -6.89 -18.30 -2.73
CA GLY A 147 -7.22 -17.12 -1.92
C GLY A 147 -6.98 -15.81 -2.66
N PHE A 148 -5.89 -15.72 -3.42
CA PHE A 148 -5.57 -14.54 -4.24
C PHE A 148 -6.61 -14.33 -5.35
N VAL A 149 -6.94 -15.38 -6.11
CA VAL A 149 -7.89 -15.31 -7.23
C VAL A 149 -9.28 -14.95 -6.72
N TRP A 150 -9.72 -15.55 -5.61
CA TRP A 150 -10.99 -15.21 -4.97
C TRP A 150 -11.05 -13.72 -4.61
N ALA A 151 -10.01 -13.19 -3.98
CA ALA A 151 -9.97 -11.78 -3.61
C ALA A 151 -9.97 -10.88 -4.87
N ARG A 152 -9.22 -11.25 -5.90
CA ARG A 152 -9.19 -10.47 -7.14
C ARG A 152 -10.54 -10.47 -7.87
N ALA A 153 -11.25 -11.61 -7.88
CA ALA A 153 -12.58 -11.73 -8.45
C ALA A 153 -13.62 -10.86 -7.73
N ASN A 154 -13.44 -10.63 -6.42
CA ASN A 154 -14.27 -9.75 -5.60
C ASN A 154 -13.82 -8.26 -5.64
N GLY A 155 -12.94 -7.89 -6.59
CA GLY A 155 -12.54 -6.50 -6.80
C GLY A 155 -11.48 -5.98 -5.82
N PHE A 156 -10.91 -6.84 -4.98
CA PHE A 156 -9.86 -6.42 -4.06
C PHE A 156 -8.54 -6.08 -4.79
N GLY A 157 -7.83 -5.07 -4.27
CA GLY A 157 -6.51 -4.69 -4.78
C GLY A 157 -5.40 -5.70 -4.44
N ALA A 158 -4.22 -5.54 -5.06
CA ALA A 158 -3.11 -6.50 -4.97
C ALA A 158 -2.67 -6.83 -3.53
N ALA A 159 -2.60 -5.86 -2.63
CA ALA A 159 -2.23 -6.09 -1.23
C ALA A 159 -3.22 -7.04 -0.52
N ASN A 160 -4.52 -6.83 -0.74
CA ASN A 160 -5.58 -7.66 -0.17
C ASN A 160 -5.60 -9.05 -0.81
N CYS A 161 -5.30 -9.14 -2.12
CA CYS A 161 -5.14 -10.42 -2.79
C CYS A 161 -3.98 -11.24 -2.22
N LEU A 162 -2.82 -10.62 -1.99
CA LEU A 162 -1.67 -11.27 -1.37
C LEU A 162 -1.99 -11.77 0.04
N ALA A 163 -2.66 -10.94 0.85
CA ALA A 163 -3.02 -11.31 2.20
C ALA A 163 -4.08 -12.43 2.25
N ALA A 164 -5.07 -12.40 1.35
CA ALA A 164 -6.03 -13.48 1.18
C ALA A 164 -5.34 -14.79 0.80
N GLY A 165 -4.40 -14.74 -0.15
CA GLY A 165 -3.57 -15.88 -0.52
C GLY A 165 -2.78 -16.44 0.67
N ASN A 166 -2.05 -15.58 1.39
CA ASN A 166 -1.29 -16.00 2.57
C ASN A 166 -2.18 -16.55 3.69
N PHE A 167 -3.39 -16.02 3.85
CA PHE A 167 -4.33 -16.51 4.83
C PHE A 167 -4.77 -17.94 4.51
N VAL A 168 -5.23 -18.18 3.28
CA VAL A 168 -5.70 -19.50 2.84
C VAL A 168 -4.55 -20.50 2.87
N ALA A 169 -3.37 -20.13 2.38
CA ALA A 169 -2.17 -20.96 2.46
C ALA A 169 -1.74 -21.24 3.90
N GLY A 170 -1.75 -20.22 4.78
CA GLY A 170 -1.42 -20.37 6.18
C GLY A 170 -2.36 -21.35 6.88
N LYS A 171 -3.67 -21.18 6.70
CA LYS A 171 -4.69 -22.09 7.22
C LYS A 171 -4.50 -23.52 6.72
N LYS A 172 -4.11 -23.69 5.46
CA LYS A 172 -3.76 -25.01 4.92
C LYS A 172 -2.54 -25.59 5.63
N VAL A 173 -1.45 -24.84 5.78
CA VAL A 173 -0.20 -25.41 6.31
C VAL A 173 -0.25 -25.67 7.82
N SER A 174 -1.18 -25.07 8.56
CA SER A 174 -1.40 -25.37 9.99
C SER A 174 -2.11 -26.72 10.23
N HIS A 175 -2.57 -27.40 9.17
CA HIS A 175 -3.27 -28.69 9.26
C HIS A 175 -2.49 -29.78 8.51
N ALA A 176 -2.62 -31.02 8.97
CA ALA A 176 -2.19 -32.18 8.20
C ALA A 176 -3.31 -32.57 7.24
N GLY A 177 -2.98 -32.84 5.97
CA GLY A 177 -3.95 -33.24 4.96
C GLY A 177 -4.70 -32.05 4.32
N TYR A 178 -5.87 -32.34 3.76
CA TYR A 178 -6.72 -31.37 3.07
C TYR A 178 -7.48 -30.49 4.07
N TYR A 179 -7.34 -29.17 3.96
CA TYR A 179 -8.10 -28.21 4.76
C TYR A 179 -8.28 -26.90 4.01
N VAL A 180 -9.52 -26.61 3.61
CA VAL A 180 -9.93 -25.31 3.05
C VAL A 180 -10.67 -24.53 4.14
N PRO A 181 -10.21 -23.32 4.51
CA PRO A 181 -10.92 -22.50 5.48
C PRO A 181 -12.31 -22.10 4.93
N PRO A 182 -13.35 -21.98 5.79
CA PRO A 182 -14.67 -21.51 5.34
C PRO A 182 -14.59 -20.14 4.67
N GLY A 183 -15.38 -19.92 3.61
CA GLY A 183 -15.40 -18.65 2.86
C GLY A 183 -15.64 -17.43 3.75
N LYS A 184 -16.59 -17.52 4.68
CA LYS A 184 -16.87 -16.48 5.68
C LYS A 184 -15.64 -16.10 6.50
N MET A 185 -14.77 -17.05 6.84
CA MET A 185 -13.55 -16.77 7.60
C MET A 185 -12.55 -15.93 6.78
N LEU A 186 -12.49 -16.19 5.47
CA LEU A 186 -11.66 -15.40 4.55
C LEU A 186 -12.24 -14.00 4.35
N GLU A 187 -13.56 -13.89 4.20
CA GLU A 187 -14.28 -12.61 4.15
C GLU A 187 -14.04 -11.78 5.41
N ASP A 188 -14.23 -12.38 6.58
CA ASP A 188 -13.98 -11.74 7.88
C ASP A 188 -12.51 -11.33 8.01
N TYR A 189 -11.56 -12.15 7.55
CA TYR A 189 -10.14 -11.81 7.59
C TYR A 189 -9.81 -10.60 6.70
N VAL A 190 -10.30 -10.57 5.47
CA VAL A 190 -10.10 -9.44 4.57
C VAL A 190 -10.82 -8.19 5.10
N ALA A 191 -12.03 -8.34 5.63
CA ALA A 191 -12.83 -7.26 6.22
C ALA A 191 -12.25 -6.71 7.54
N SER A 192 -11.57 -7.55 8.34
CA SER A 192 -10.87 -7.14 9.56
C SER A 192 -9.73 -6.16 9.29
N GLY A 193 -9.34 -6.02 8.02
CA GLY A 193 -8.37 -5.05 7.58
C GLY A 193 -6.99 -5.31 8.16
N ASN A 194 -6.52 -6.53 8.41
CA ASN A 194 -5.13 -6.72 8.89
C ASN A 194 -4.06 -6.49 7.78
N ILE A 195 -4.31 -5.57 6.85
CA ILE A 195 -3.64 -5.52 5.53
C ILE A 195 -3.28 -4.08 5.14
N VAL A 196 -2.11 -3.62 5.58
CA VAL A 196 -1.50 -2.37 5.06
C VAL A 196 -0.57 -2.65 3.89
N ALA A 197 -0.49 -1.78 2.87
CA ALA A 197 0.54 -1.88 1.84
C ALA A 197 1.84 -1.20 2.32
N VAL A 198 3.01 -1.72 1.98
CA VAL A 198 4.29 -1.10 2.34
C VAL A 198 5.14 -1.02 1.08
N GLU A 199 5.74 0.14 0.86
CA GLU A 199 6.50 0.64 -0.28
C GLU A 199 7.91 0.96 0.14
N LYS A 200 8.93 0.22 -0.32
CA LYS A 200 10.32 0.53 -0.01
C LYS A 200 10.90 1.28 -1.21
N VAL A 201 11.66 2.33 -0.97
CA VAL A 201 12.21 3.13 -2.07
C VAL A 201 13.67 3.41 -1.79
N ALA A 202 14.44 3.67 -2.85
CA ALA A 202 15.89 3.75 -2.77
C ALA A 202 16.39 4.77 -1.72
N GLY A 203 15.67 5.89 -1.55
CA GLY A 203 16.05 6.95 -0.64
C GLY A 203 14.98 8.03 -0.48
N TYR A 204 15.30 9.06 0.29
CA TYR A 204 14.41 10.19 0.59
C TYR A 204 13.82 10.88 -0.66
N ASN A 205 14.63 11.05 -1.72
CA ASN A 205 14.16 11.68 -2.96
C ASN A 205 13.13 10.80 -3.70
N ALA A 206 13.35 9.49 -3.74
CA ALA A 206 12.39 8.55 -4.35
C ALA A 206 11.08 8.50 -3.54
N LEU A 207 11.19 8.48 -2.20
CA LEU A 207 10.05 8.60 -1.29
C LEU A 207 9.23 9.86 -1.55
N SER A 208 9.92 10.99 -1.69
CA SER A 208 9.31 12.30 -1.92
C SER A 208 8.55 12.34 -3.25
N LYS A 209 9.17 11.88 -4.34
CA LYS A 209 8.56 11.78 -5.66
C LYS A 209 7.35 10.86 -5.65
N ARG A 210 7.45 9.72 -4.95
CA ARG A 210 6.38 8.73 -4.88
C ARG A 210 5.17 9.23 -4.09
N ALA A 211 5.38 9.83 -2.93
CA ALA A 211 4.30 10.43 -2.16
C ALA A 211 3.62 11.55 -2.96
N ALA A 212 4.39 12.38 -3.67
CA ALA A 212 3.85 13.44 -4.51
C ALA A 212 3.01 12.89 -5.66
N SER A 213 3.48 11.84 -6.36
CA SER A 213 2.72 11.26 -7.47
C SER A 213 1.39 10.65 -7.04
N LEU A 214 1.30 10.10 -5.83
CA LEU A 214 0.03 9.61 -5.27
C LEU A 214 -0.97 10.75 -4.98
N ILE A 215 -0.49 11.91 -4.52
CA ILE A 215 -1.33 13.10 -4.31
C ILE A 215 -1.79 13.67 -5.65
N VAL A 216 -0.90 13.78 -6.64
CA VAL A 216 -1.24 14.23 -8.00
C VAL A 216 -2.30 13.32 -8.61
N ARG A 217 -2.13 12.00 -8.49
CA ARG A 217 -3.13 11.03 -8.96
C ARG A 217 -4.48 11.21 -8.25
N ALA A 218 -4.48 11.42 -6.93
CA ALA A 218 -5.73 11.66 -6.20
C ALA A 218 -6.46 12.93 -6.68
N LEU A 219 -5.74 13.97 -7.09
CA LEU A 219 -6.31 15.18 -7.68
C LEU A 219 -6.82 14.96 -9.11
N GLN A 220 -6.13 14.14 -9.90
CA GLN A 220 -6.57 13.78 -11.25
C GLN A 220 -7.84 12.92 -11.21
N GLU A 221 -7.93 12.00 -10.26
CA GLU A 221 -9.12 11.17 -10.02
C GLU A 221 -10.28 12.00 -9.44
N ASN A 222 -9.98 12.98 -8.59
CA ASN A 222 -10.97 13.90 -8.02
C ASN A 222 -10.39 15.30 -7.81
N PRO A 223 -10.72 16.28 -8.69
CA PRO A 223 -10.26 17.65 -8.53
C PRO A 223 -10.72 18.33 -7.23
N TYR A 224 -11.80 17.85 -6.60
CA TYR A 224 -12.32 18.32 -5.31
C TYR A 224 -11.75 17.55 -4.11
N CYS A 225 -10.63 16.83 -4.30
CA CYS A 225 -10.03 16.04 -3.23
C CYS A 225 -9.70 16.92 -2.01
N VAL A 226 -10.10 16.42 -0.83
CA VAL A 226 -9.74 17.01 0.46
C VAL A 226 -8.41 16.39 0.89
N LEU A 227 -7.36 17.21 0.88
CA LEU A 227 -6.00 16.88 1.24
C LEU A 227 -5.75 17.26 2.70
N CYS A 228 -5.41 16.27 3.53
CA CYS A 228 -4.88 16.50 4.88
C CYS A 228 -3.40 16.09 4.89
N LEU A 229 -2.51 17.01 5.26
CA LEU A 229 -1.07 16.86 5.00
C LEU A 229 -0.28 17.14 6.28
N CYS A 230 0.57 16.19 6.69
CA CYS A 230 1.38 16.33 7.89
C CYS A 230 2.47 17.40 7.78
N ALA A 231 2.81 18.03 8.88
CA ALA A 231 3.98 18.89 8.97
C ALA A 231 5.29 18.11 9.21
N GLY A 232 6.38 18.83 9.47
CA GLY A 232 7.68 18.25 9.83
C GLY A 232 8.64 18.07 8.65
N LYS A 233 9.79 17.44 8.92
CA LYS A 233 10.91 17.36 7.97
C LYS A 233 10.68 16.36 6.83
N THR A 234 10.10 15.21 7.12
CA THR A 234 9.89 14.11 6.15
C THR A 234 9.04 14.52 4.93
N PRO A 235 7.93 15.26 5.04
CA PRO A 235 7.12 15.62 3.87
C PRO A 235 7.68 16.79 3.04
N LEU A 236 8.75 17.49 3.48
CA LEU A 236 9.28 18.65 2.76
C LEU A 236 9.74 18.33 1.33
N GLY A 237 10.26 17.12 1.10
CA GLY A 237 10.61 16.66 -0.23
C GLY A 237 9.36 16.47 -1.09
N THR A 238 8.31 15.85 -0.56
CA THR A 238 7.02 15.69 -1.21
C THR A 238 6.46 17.03 -1.67
N TYR A 239 6.45 18.05 -0.81
CA TYR A 239 5.98 19.39 -1.15
C TYR A 239 6.77 20.05 -2.28
N ARG A 240 8.10 19.89 -2.30
CA ARG A 240 8.93 20.38 -3.41
C ARG A 240 8.58 19.70 -4.72
N GLU A 241 8.32 18.40 -4.70
CA GLU A 241 7.90 17.66 -5.91
C GLU A 241 6.48 18.03 -6.37
N LEU A 242 5.55 18.32 -5.45
CA LEU A 242 4.22 18.83 -5.82
C LEU A 242 4.27 20.21 -6.49
N VAL A 243 5.10 21.12 -5.97
CA VAL A 243 5.31 22.43 -6.62
C VAL A 243 5.91 22.26 -8.01
N LYS A 244 6.83 21.31 -8.21
CA LYS A 244 7.37 21.00 -9.54
C LYS A 244 6.29 20.44 -10.46
N ALA A 245 5.46 19.51 -9.99
CA ALA A 245 4.36 18.94 -10.76
C ALA A 245 3.35 20.02 -11.18
N TYR A 246 3.00 20.94 -10.27
CA TYR A 246 2.18 22.12 -10.59
C TYR A 246 2.81 22.98 -11.69
N ARG A 247 4.10 23.32 -11.58
CA ARG A 247 4.83 24.12 -12.58
C ARG A 247 4.90 23.43 -13.95
N ARG A 248 4.91 22.09 -13.98
CA ARG A 248 4.83 21.27 -15.20
C ARG A 248 3.40 21.05 -15.71
N ARG A 249 2.39 21.64 -15.05
CA ARG A 249 0.95 21.47 -15.36
C ARG A 249 0.44 20.04 -15.23
N GLU A 250 1.10 19.23 -14.40
CA GLU A 250 0.70 17.85 -14.10
C GLU A 250 -0.32 17.77 -12.96
N ALA A 251 -0.44 18.85 -12.17
CA ALA A 251 -1.31 18.95 -11.00
C ALA A 251 -2.00 20.31 -10.95
N ASP A 252 -3.29 20.31 -10.60
CA ASP A 252 -4.12 21.50 -10.39
C ASP A 252 -4.73 21.45 -8.98
N PHE A 253 -4.46 22.47 -8.17
CA PHE A 253 -4.94 22.58 -6.79
C PHE A 253 -6.10 23.59 -6.64
N SER A 254 -6.56 24.21 -7.73
CA SER A 254 -7.55 25.29 -7.71
C SER A 254 -8.92 24.90 -7.14
N ARG A 255 -9.22 23.59 -7.14
CA ARG A 255 -10.46 23.01 -6.61
C ARG A 255 -10.25 22.14 -5.37
N ALA A 256 -8.99 21.86 -5.01
CA ALA A 256 -8.65 21.06 -3.85
C ALA A 256 -9.05 21.79 -2.56
N THR A 257 -9.27 21.01 -1.50
CA THR A 257 -9.44 21.52 -0.14
C THR A 257 -8.28 21.05 0.72
N PHE A 258 -7.73 21.93 1.55
CA PHE A 258 -6.66 21.62 2.50
C PHE A 258 -7.21 21.67 3.92
N ILE A 259 -7.00 20.60 4.68
CA ILE A 259 -7.34 20.52 6.11
C ILE A 259 -6.07 20.23 6.89
N GLU A 260 -5.80 21.02 7.91
CA GLU A 260 -4.68 20.79 8.82
C GLU A 260 -4.85 19.52 9.64
N LEU A 261 -3.74 18.81 9.87
CA LEU A 261 -3.71 17.58 10.66
C LEU A 261 -3.59 17.86 12.16
N ASP A 262 -2.73 18.81 12.52
CA ASP A 262 -2.38 19.14 13.88
C ASP A 262 -1.69 20.50 13.98
N GLU A 263 -1.84 21.16 15.13
CA GLU A 263 -1.19 22.45 15.42
C GLU A 263 -0.91 22.61 16.92
N TYR A 264 0.12 23.37 17.27
CA TYR A 264 0.37 23.77 18.65
C TYR A 264 -0.62 24.81 19.14
N MET A 265 -1.02 24.75 20.42
CA MET A 265 -1.96 25.71 21.00
C MET A 265 -1.23 26.80 21.80
N GLY A 266 -1.74 28.02 21.66
CA GLY A 266 -1.24 29.23 22.31
C GLY A 266 -0.84 30.30 21.29
N LYS A 267 -0.10 31.31 21.77
CA LYS A 267 0.43 32.40 20.94
C LYS A 267 1.63 31.93 20.14
N ILE A 268 1.39 31.10 19.13
CA ILE A 268 2.40 30.56 18.23
C ILE A 268 2.78 31.60 17.19
N ARG A 269 4.07 31.89 17.03
CA ARG A 269 4.49 32.80 15.95
C ARG A 269 4.29 32.11 14.60
N LYS A 270 4.02 32.90 13.56
CA LYS A 270 3.76 32.38 12.21
C LYS A 270 4.83 31.37 11.79
N ASN A 271 6.12 31.63 12.00
CA ASN A 271 7.20 30.72 11.59
C ASN A 271 7.38 29.43 12.43
N GLU A 272 6.62 29.26 13.52
CA GLU A 272 6.79 28.18 14.49
C GLU A 272 5.72 27.07 14.36
N GLY A 273 4.53 27.45 13.90
CA GLY A 273 3.37 26.56 13.73
C GLY A 273 3.43 25.64 12.51
N PHE A 274 2.69 24.54 12.58
CA PHE A 274 2.58 23.55 11.51
C PHE A 274 1.76 24.05 10.32
N GLY A 275 0.68 24.78 10.55
CA GLY A 275 -0.21 25.27 9.50
C GLY A 275 0.49 26.28 8.63
N HIS A 276 1.21 27.22 9.26
CA HIS A 276 2.03 28.18 8.52
C HIS A 276 3.21 27.50 7.82
N MET A 277 3.83 26.47 8.42
CA MET A 277 4.86 25.71 7.72
C MET A 277 4.30 25.09 6.44
N LEU A 278 3.10 24.52 6.49
CA LEU A 278 2.43 23.93 5.32
C LEU A 278 2.11 25.01 4.27
N LEU A 279 1.55 26.16 4.67
CA LEU A 279 1.28 27.30 3.79
C LEU A 279 2.55 27.73 3.04
N LYS A 280 3.59 28.11 3.79
CA LYS A 280 4.83 28.69 3.25
C LYS A 280 5.65 27.70 2.45
N LYS A 281 5.67 26.41 2.85
CA LYS A 281 6.46 25.40 2.15
C LYS A 281 5.77 24.88 0.91
N PHE A 282 4.44 24.91 0.85
CA PHE A 282 3.65 24.28 -0.20
C PHE A 282 2.48 25.11 -0.74
N ILE A 283 1.43 25.35 0.06
CA ILE A 283 0.13 25.80 -0.45
C ILE A 283 0.25 27.14 -1.20
N GLU A 284 1.01 28.09 -0.67
CA GLU A 284 1.22 29.41 -1.29
C GLU A 284 2.05 29.37 -2.60
N LYS A 285 2.58 28.20 -2.98
CA LYS A 285 3.41 28.01 -4.18
C LYS A 285 2.68 27.31 -5.32
N VAL A 286 1.40 27.00 -5.14
CA VAL A 286 0.52 26.38 -6.13
C VAL A 286 -0.75 27.21 -6.29
N ASN A 287 -1.59 26.89 -7.27
CA ASN A 287 -2.88 27.55 -7.41
C ASN A 287 -3.89 27.03 -6.37
N PHE A 288 -4.31 27.86 -5.42
CA PHE A 288 -5.30 27.45 -4.42
C PHE A 288 -6.37 28.52 -4.24
N ARG A 289 -7.44 28.18 -3.53
CA ARG A 289 -8.46 29.13 -3.09
C ARG A 289 -8.39 29.24 -1.58
N GLU A 290 -8.25 30.45 -1.05
CA GLU A 290 -8.13 30.67 0.41
C GLU A 290 -9.32 30.07 1.18
N LYS A 291 -10.54 30.21 0.66
CA LYS A 291 -11.76 29.61 1.24
C LYS A 291 -11.75 28.08 1.33
N ASN A 292 -10.79 27.43 0.68
CA ASN A 292 -10.60 25.98 0.70
C ASN A 292 -9.45 25.55 1.62
N VAL A 293 -8.88 26.46 2.41
CA VAL A 293 -7.82 26.15 3.38
C VAL A 293 -8.38 26.27 4.79
N PHE A 294 -8.32 25.18 5.55
CA PHE A 294 -8.82 25.09 6.91
C PHE A 294 -7.68 24.73 7.86
N LEU A 295 -7.24 25.71 8.64
CA LEU A 295 -6.22 25.58 9.68
C LEU A 295 -6.86 25.76 11.05
N PHE A 296 -6.27 25.14 12.07
CA PHE A 296 -6.68 25.33 13.45
C PHE A 296 -6.42 26.77 13.89
N ASP A 297 -7.35 27.35 14.63
CA ASP A 297 -7.08 28.60 15.35
C ASP A 297 -6.21 28.32 16.58
N SER A 298 -4.89 28.35 16.40
CA SER A 298 -3.92 28.10 17.47
C SER A 298 -4.08 29.04 18.67
N ALA A 299 -4.63 30.25 18.46
CA ALA A 299 -4.79 31.27 19.49
C ALA A 299 -6.15 31.20 20.20
N SER A 300 -7.05 30.30 19.78
CA SER A 300 -8.38 30.13 20.39
C SER A 300 -8.26 29.84 21.88
N GLU A 301 -8.95 30.61 22.71
CA GLU A 301 -9.05 30.35 24.15
C GLU A 301 -10.09 29.29 24.49
N ASN A 302 -10.94 28.91 23.51
CA ASN A 302 -11.94 27.85 23.66
C ASN A 302 -11.59 26.66 22.77
N PHE A 303 -10.68 25.84 23.27
CA PHE A 303 -10.15 24.68 22.56
C PHE A 303 -11.23 23.65 22.21
N GLU A 304 -12.22 23.42 23.08
CA GLU A 304 -13.27 22.44 22.81
C GLU A 304 -14.18 22.90 21.67
N ASN A 305 -14.43 24.20 21.56
CA ASN A 305 -15.13 24.76 20.40
C ASN A 305 -14.33 24.52 19.11
N GLU A 306 -13.02 24.71 19.15
CA GLU A 306 -12.15 24.47 18.00
C GLU A 306 -12.13 22.98 17.59
N CYS A 307 -12.02 22.07 18.56
CA CYS A 307 -12.20 20.64 18.33
C CYS A 307 -13.55 20.33 17.68
N ARG A 308 -14.66 20.87 18.20
CA ARG A 308 -16.02 20.65 17.63
C ARG A 308 -16.16 21.16 16.20
N LYS A 309 -15.60 22.34 15.89
CA LYS A 309 -15.57 22.88 14.53
C LYS A 309 -14.85 21.93 13.57
N PHE A 310 -13.66 21.44 13.95
CA PHE A 310 -12.89 20.54 13.10
C PHE A 310 -13.53 19.16 12.95
N ARG A 311 -14.10 18.58 14.03
CA ARG A 311 -14.92 17.35 13.93
C ARG A 311 -16.04 17.53 12.90
N SER A 312 -16.77 18.65 12.98
CA SER A 312 -17.90 18.94 12.07
C SER A 312 -17.45 19.24 10.64
N LEU A 313 -16.29 19.88 10.47
CA LEU A 313 -15.70 20.14 9.16
C LEU A 313 -15.30 18.82 8.46
N VAL A 314 -14.57 17.95 9.16
CA VAL A 314 -14.12 16.66 8.63
C VAL A 314 -15.30 15.75 8.35
N ALA A 315 -16.30 15.70 9.24
CA ALA A 315 -17.51 14.90 9.03
C ALA A 315 -18.29 15.33 7.76
N ARG A 316 -18.37 16.64 7.47
CA ARG A 316 -19.08 17.14 6.28
C ARG A 316 -18.30 16.99 4.98
N LYS A 317 -16.98 17.23 5.01
CA LYS A 317 -16.15 17.24 3.79
C LYS A 317 -15.56 15.87 3.46
N GLY A 318 -15.32 15.04 4.47
CA GLY A 318 -14.48 13.85 4.38
C GLY A 318 -13.03 14.19 4.07
N ILE A 319 -12.11 13.26 4.32
CA ILE A 319 -10.70 13.39 3.89
C ILE A 319 -10.49 12.44 2.71
N GLY A 320 -10.15 12.99 1.55
CA GLY A 320 -9.90 12.22 0.34
C GLY A 320 -8.51 11.59 0.33
N PHE A 321 -7.52 12.33 0.82
CA PHE A 321 -6.14 11.87 0.92
C PHE A 321 -5.48 12.42 2.18
N LEU A 322 -4.91 11.54 2.99
CA LEU A 322 -4.17 11.89 4.20
C LEU A 322 -2.69 11.48 4.07
N LEU A 323 -1.78 12.45 4.14
CA LEU A 323 -0.33 12.21 4.24
C LEU A 323 0.10 12.27 5.71
N LEU A 324 0.67 11.18 6.22
CA LEU A 324 1.16 11.05 7.59
C LEU A 324 2.68 10.88 7.65
N GLY A 325 3.28 11.33 8.74
CA GLY A 325 4.59 10.88 9.20
C GLY A 325 4.45 9.91 10.39
N ILE A 326 5.57 9.34 10.84
CA ILE A 326 5.62 8.52 12.06
C ILE A 326 6.67 9.06 13.05
N GLY A 327 6.27 9.16 14.32
CA GLY A 327 7.17 9.46 15.44
C GLY A 327 8.17 8.33 15.73
N GLU A 328 9.29 8.61 16.41
CA GLU A 328 10.25 7.55 16.80
C GLU A 328 9.67 6.55 17.84
N ASN A 329 8.61 6.96 18.53
CA ASN A 329 7.81 6.12 19.44
C ASN A 329 6.59 5.49 18.75
N GLY A 330 6.32 5.77 17.48
CA GLY A 330 5.18 5.24 16.74
C GLY A 330 3.91 6.09 16.74
N HIS A 331 3.94 7.32 17.25
CA HIS A 331 2.81 8.25 17.12
C HIS A 331 2.52 8.61 15.66
N ILE A 332 1.27 8.99 15.39
CA ILE A 332 0.81 9.63 14.14
C ILE A 332 0.09 10.93 14.51
N ALA A 333 0.39 12.02 13.80
CA ALA A 333 0.03 13.37 14.25
C ALA A 333 0.51 13.59 15.71
N PHE A 334 -0.31 14.16 16.59
CA PHE A 334 -0.07 14.17 18.04
C PHE A 334 -0.70 12.99 18.79
N ASN A 335 -1.22 11.96 18.13
CA ASN A 335 -1.76 10.78 18.81
C ASN A 335 -0.60 9.95 19.38
N GLU A 336 -0.24 10.19 20.64
CA GLU A 336 0.87 9.54 21.36
C GLU A 336 0.51 8.11 21.82
N PRO A 337 1.50 7.28 22.21
CA PRO A 337 1.24 5.96 22.80
C PRO A 337 0.24 6.03 23.96
N GLY A 338 -0.81 5.21 23.87
CA GLY A 338 -1.92 5.18 24.83
C GLY A 338 -3.18 5.93 24.37
N THR A 339 -3.10 6.73 23.30
CA THR A 339 -4.28 7.40 22.74
C THR A 339 -5.29 6.37 22.22
N SER A 340 -6.56 6.55 22.59
CA SER A 340 -7.65 5.69 22.15
C SER A 340 -7.83 5.73 20.64
N PHE A 341 -8.06 4.57 20.01
CA PHE A 341 -8.39 4.51 18.58
C PHE A 341 -9.77 5.10 18.24
N GLY A 342 -10.65 5.25 19.23
CA GLY A 342 -11.93 5.94 19.07
C GLY A 342 -11.85 7.46 19.29
N SER A 343 -10.66 8.00 19.57
CA SER A 343 -10.47 9.43 19.81
C SER A 343 -10.88 10.26 18.59
N GLY A 344 -11.73 11.25 18.83
CA GLY A 344 -11.99 12.32 17.86
C GLY A 344 -10.91 13.41 17.93
N VAL A 345 -11.13 14.54 17.24
CA VAL A 345 -10.27 15.74 17.39
C VAL A 345 -10.19 16.14 18.86
N HIS A 346 -8.98 16.29 19.40
CA HIS A 346 -8.72 16.54 20.82
C HIS A 346 -7.45 17.35 21.05
N LEU A 347 -7.29 17.82 22.30
CA LEU A 347 -6.03 18.35 22.80
C LEU A 347 -5.14 17.22 23.30
N GLN A 348 -3.87 17.26 22.89
CA GLN A 348 -2.82 16.39 23.35
C GLN A 348 -1.78 17.20 24.15
N PRO A 349 -1.45 16.78 25.39
CA PRO A 349 -0.27 17.28 26.10
C PRO A 349 1.00 16.99 25.29
N VAL A 350 1.82 18.01 25.08
CA VAL A 350 3.04 17.86 24.30
C VAL A 350 4.07 17.08 25.11
N SER A 351 4.60 16.00 24.53
CA SER A 351 5.57 15.14 25.20
C SER A 351 6.94 15.81 25.37
N GLN A 352 7.67 15.46 26.43
CA GLN A 352 9.05 15.94 26.64
C GLN A 352 9.98 15.59 25.47
N GLY A 353 9.74 14.48 24.77
CA GLY A 353 10.50 14.12 23.57
C GLY A 353 10.28 15.10 22.42
N LEU A 354 9.06 15.60 22.27
CA LEU A 354 8.76 16.63 21.29
C LEU A 354 9.42 17.97 21.66
N LEU A 355 9.38 18.34 22.94
CA LEU A 355 10.12 19.51 23.46
C LEU A 355 11.62 19.40 23.16
N LYS A 356 12.25 18.25 23.43
CA LYS A 356 13.68 18.04 23.12
C LYS A 356 13.99 18.14 21.63
N SER A 357 13.11 17.60 20.77
CA SER A 357 13.36 17.55 19.33
C SER A 357 12.96 18.83 18.58
N ARG A 358 12.06 19.64 19.15
CA ARG A 358 11.48 20.81 18.48
C ARG A 358 11.62 22.12 19.23
N GLY A 359 12.03 22.12 20.48
CA GLY A 359 12.21 23.32 21.31
C GLY A 359 13.07 24.39 20.63
N GLN A 360 14.13 23.97 19.91
CA GLN A 360 15.01 24.87 19.16
C GLN A 360 14.32 25.68 18.03
N TYR A 361 13.11 25.31 17.61
CA TYR A 361 12.35 26.06 16.61
C TYR A 361 11.41 27.10 17.24
N PHE A 362 11.33 27.15 18.57
CA PHE A 362 10.53 28.11 19.30
C PHE A 362 11.44 29.16 19.93
N SER A 363 11.13 30.41 19.62
CA SER A 363 11.77 31.58 20.21
C SER A 363 11.10 32.02 21.52
N SER A 364 9.97 31.40 21.86
CA SER A 364 9.15 31.65 23.05
C SER A 364 8.96 30.36 23.86
N VAL A 365 8.19 30.43 24.95
CA VAL A 365 7.86 29.25 25.77
C VAL A 365 7.25 28.17 24.88
N PHE A 366 7.81 26.97 24.97
CA PHE A 366 7.33 25.86 24.17
C PHE A 366 5.89 25.48 24.56
N PRO A 367 4.99 25.27 23.59
CA PRO A 367 3.58 24.99 23.87
C PRO A 367 3.38 23.76 24.75
N ALA A 368 2.53 23.88 25.76
CA ALA A 368 2.18 22.77 26.66
C ALA A 368 1.21 21.77 26.00
N TYR A 369 0.37 22.25 25.08
CA TYR A 369 -0.65 21.47 24.40
C TYR A 369 -0.62 21.68 22.89
N ALA A 370 -1.12 20.69 22.17
CA ALA A 370 -1.38 20.75 20.76
C ALA A 370 -2.80 20.24 20.47
N ILE A 371 -3.44 20.73 19.42
CA ILE A 371 -4.68 20.18 18.88
C ILE A 371 -4.35 19.25 17.72
N THR A 372 -5.11 18.16 17.58
CA THR A 372 -4.85 17.16 16.53
C THR A 372 -6.12 16.47 16.09
N LEU A 373 -6.18 16.07 14.81
CA LEU A 373 -7.14 15.06 14.39
C LEU A 373 -6.92 13.78 15.19
N GLY A 374 -8.02 13.22 15.69
CA GLY A 374 -7.99 11.96 16.41
C GLY A 374 -7.80 10.78 15.47
N VAL A 375 -7.57 9.62 16.07
CA VAL A 375 -7.44 8.37 15.31
C VAL A 375 -8.72 8.06 14.52
N LYS A 376 -9.89 8.46 15.04
CA LYS A 376 -11.18 8.28 14.37
C LYS A 376 -11.24 9.03 13.03
N GLU A 377 -10.89 10.31 13.01
CA GLU A 377 -10.89 11.10 11.77
C GLU A 377 -9.79 10.64 10.81
N ILE A 378 -8.61 10.29 11.34
CA ILE A 378 -7.52 9.72 10.54
C ILE A 378 -8.00 8.46 9.80
N MET A 379 -8.57 7.50 10.52
CA MET A 379 -9.04 6.21 9.98
C MET A 379 -10.29 6.31 9.11
N ALA A 380 -11.02 7.44 9.17
CA ALA A 380 -12.15 7.73 8.27
C ALA A 380 -11.73 8.32 6.92
N SER A 381 -10.43 8.59 6.71
CA SER A 381 -9.90 9.07 5.43
C SER A 381 -10.12 8.03 4.32
N LYS A 382 -10.36 8.45 3.08
CA LYS A 382 -10.49 7.50 1.96
C LYS A 382 -9.17 6.80 1.64
N LYS A 383 -8.05 7.51 1.75
CA LYS A 383 -6.70 7.02 1.46
C LYS A 383 -5.71 7.60 2.46
N ILE A 384 -4.84 6.75 3.00
CA ILE A 384 -3.76 7.14 3.92
C ILE A 384 -2.42 6.75 3.32
N VAL A 385 -1.50 7.70 3.26
CA VAL A 385 -0.10 7.46 2.90
C VAL A 385 0.78 7.89 4.06
N LEU A 386 1.47 6.94 4.70
CA LEU A 386 2.45 7.23 5.73
C LEU A 386 3.85 7.22 5.12
N VAL A 387 4.62 8.29 5.32
CA VAL A 387 6.03 8.36 4.89
C VAL A 387 6.99 8.24 6.07
N ALA A 388 8.05 7.44 5.90
CA ALA A 388 9.14 7.36 6.87
C ALA A 388 10.51 7.28 6.17
N SER A 389 11.46 8.08 6.66
CA SER A 389 12.81 8.15 6.10
C SER A 389 13.85 8.19 7.20
N GLY A 390 14.94 7.45 7.00
CA GLY A 390 16.09 7.42 7.89
C GLY A 390 16.02 6.37 9.02
N LYS A 391 17.20 5.97 9.51
CA LYS A 391 17.38 4.89 10.50
C LYS A 391 16.62 5.12 11.80
N LYS A 392 16.48 6.39 12.23
CA LYS A 392 15.75 6.74 13.46
C LYS A 392 14.29 6.29 13.46
N LYS A 393 13.68 6.12 12.27
CA LYS A 393 12.30 5.68 12.13
C LYS A 393 12.14 4.16 12.06
N ALA A 394 13.22 3.40 11.83
CA ALA A 394 13.16 1.98 11.55
C ALA A 394 12.50 1.16 12.67
N LYS A 395 12.81 1.46 13.94
CA LYS A 395 12.21 0.78 15.09
C LYS A 395 10.72 1.04 15.21
N ALA A 396 10.27 2.28 14.99
CA ALA A 396 8.86 2.65 15.03
C ALA A 396 8.07 1.98 13.91
N VAL A 397 8.61 2.02 12.69
CA VAL A 397 8.02 1.37 11.52
C VAL A 397 7.93 -0.14 11.71
N ALA A 398 8.99 -0.79 12.20
CA ALA A 398 8.98 -2.22 12.50
C ALA A 398 7.93 -2.58 13.55
N LYS A 399 7.80 -1.78 14.62
CA LYS A 399 6.74 -1.98 15.62
C LYS A 399 5.34 -1.80 15.01
N ALA A 400 5.17 -0.83 14.12
CA ALA A 400 3.88 -0.52 13.51
C ALA A 400 3.45 -1.58 12.48
N LEU A 401 4.38 -2.30 11.86
CA LEU A 401 4.11 -3.27 10.78
C LEU A 401 4.27 -4.74 11.19
N ASN A 402 5.24 -5.07 12.03
CA ASN A 402 5.58 -6.47 12.34
C ASN A 402 4.82 -7.02 13.56
N LYS A 403 4.17 -6.16 14.34
CA LYS A 403 3.41 -6.54 15.54
C LYS A 403 1.92 -6.34 15.32
N GLY A 404 1.11 -6.99 16.15
CA GLY A 404 -0.33 -6.74 16.19
C GLY A 404 -0.67 -5.29 16.53
N VAL A 405 -1.87 -4.87 16.13
CA VAL A 405 -2.38 -3.53 16.35
C VAL A 405 -2.48 -3.21 17.84
N SER A 406 -1.88 -2.11 18.29
CA SER A 406 -1.79 -1.70 19.69
C SER A 406 -1.79 -0.18 19.85
N GLN A 407 -2.52 0.34 20.83
CA GLN A 407 -2.53 1.77 21.18
C GLN A 407 -1.16 2.27 21.69
N ASN A 408 -0.29 1.37 22.14
CA ASN A 408 1.10 1.70 22.49
C ASN A 408 1.96 2.02 21.26
N VAL A 409 1.46 1.72 20.05
CA VAL A 409 2.06 2.07 18.77
C VAL A 409 0.95 2.61 17.86
N PRO A 410 0.52 3.87 18.02
CA PRO A 410 -0.64 4.41 17.33
C PRO A 410 -0.64 4.18 15.80
N ALA A 411 0.52 4.31 15.14
CA ALA A 411 0.68 4.01 13.72
C ALA A 411 0.26 2.59 13.30
N SER A 412 0.26 1.62 14.22
CA SER A 412 -0.18 0.24 13.95
C SER A 412 -1.67 0.16 13.62
N VAL A 413 -2.49 1.13 14.02
CA VAL A 413 -3.93 1.17 13.68
C VAL A 413 -4.15 1.23 12.17
N LEU A 414 -3.20 1.82 11.43
CA LEU A 414 -3.24 1.90 9.97
C LEU A 414 -3.20 0.53 9.31
N GLN A 415 -2.80 -0.53 10.03
CA GLN A 415 -2.97 -1.89 9.55
C GLN A 415 -4.43 -2.13 9.14
N ARG A 416 -5.39 -1.69 9.99
CA ARG A 416 -6.86 -1.82 9.85
C ARG A 416 -7.50 -1.00 8.74
N HIS A 417 -6.74 -0.15 8.08
CA HIS A 417 -7.31 0.80 7.12
C HIS A 417 -7.41 0.18 5.71
N PRO A 418 -8.56 0.29 5.02
CA PRO A 418 -8.77 -0.39 3.73
C PRO A 418 -7.85 0.10 2.59
N ASP A 419 -7.39 1.35 2.63
CA ASP A 419 -6.40 1.89 1.67
C ASP A 419 -5.31 2.70 2.39
N ALA A 420 -4.51 2.03 3.22
CA ALA A 420 -3.29 2.59 3.79
C ALA A 420 -2.03 2.06 3.10
N THR A 421 -1.08 2.96 2.83
CA THR A 421 0.24 2.64 2.27
C THR A 421 1.36 3.28 3.09
N PHE A 422 2.38 2.52 3.47
CA PHE A 422 3.60 3.01 4.11
C PHE A 422 4.69 3.15 3.05
N ILE A 423 5.19 4.35 2.77
CA ILE A 423 6.35 4.58 1.90
C ILE A 423 7.58 4.79 2.78
N LEU A 424 8.56 3.92 2.65
CA LEU A 424 9.73 3.80 3.49
C LEU A 424 10.98 3.92 2.63
N ASP A 425 11.94 4.76 2.99
CA ASP A 425 13.27 4.60 2.39
C ASP A 425 13.98 3.34 2.93
N ARG A 426 15.05 2.90 2.26
CA ARG A 426 15.83 1.73 2.68
C ARG A 426 16.25 1.78 4.15
N ALA A 427 16.59 2.97 4.67
CA ALA A 427 17.05 3.13 6.04
C ALA A 427 15.92 2.97 7.06
N ALA A 428 14.71 3.46 6.77
CA ALA A 428 13.51 3.26 7.59
C ALA A 428 12.95 1.83 7.46
N ALA A 429 13.18 1.18 6.33
CA ALA A 429 12.74 -0.19 6.07
C ALA A 429 13.63 -1.27 6.70
N GLY A 430 14.83 -0.92 7.21
CA GLY A 430 15.89 -1.87 7.56
C GLY A 430 15.57 -2.88 8.67
N SER A 431 14.55 -2.61 9.51
CA SER A 431 14.09 -3.53 10.57
C SER A 431 12.68 -4.05 10.35
N VAL A 432 12.09 -3.74 9.19
CA VAL A 432 10.85 -4.38 8.76
C VAL A 432 11.27 -5.77 8.29
N HIS A 433 10.74 -6.84 8.91
CA HIS A 433 10.96 -8.19 8.40
C HIS A 433 10.56 -8.22 6.92
N ALA A 434 11.12 -9.10 6.09
CA ALA A 434 10.65 -9.24 4.71
C ALA A 434 9.12 -9.47 4.78
N GLY A 435 8.38 -8.42 4.44
CA GLY A 435 7.16 -8.06 5.15
C GLY A 435 6.69 -6.72 4.63
N LYS A 436 6.15 -6.81 3.42
CA LYS A 436 5.49 -5.79 2.61
C LYS A 436 6.52 -4.80 2.02
N GLN A 437 6.70 -4.82 0.70
CA GLN A 437 7.57 -3.95 -0.08
C GLN A 437 6.81 -3.59 -1.38
N ARG A 438 6.90 -2.34 -1.81
CA ARG A 438 6.33 -1.67 -3.00
C ARG A 438 7.51 -0.83 -3.47
N ASP A 439 8.30 -1.27 -4.42
CA ASP A 439 9.48 -0.51 -4.84
C ASP A 439 9.17 0.20 -6.14
N ALA A 440 9.00 1.52 -6.03
CA ALA A 440 8.91 2.46 -7.14
C ALA A 440 10.30 2.78 -7.68
N GLU A 441 10.67 2.12 -8.79
CA GLU A 441 11.70 2.59 -9.71
C GLU A 441 11.29 2.29 -11.17
N ALA A 442 10.59 3.24 -11.80
CA ALA A 442 10.61 3.50 -13.25
C ALA A 442 9.95 4.86 -13.55
N CYS A 443 10.66 5.94 -13.20
CA CYS A 443 10.39 7.30 -13.69
C CYS A 443 11.73 8.02 -13.84
N GLN A 444 12.60 7.45 -14.65
CA GLN A 444 13.67 8.19 -15.31
C GLN A 444 13.83 7.65 -16.73
N GLN A 445 13.42 8.50 -17.67
CA GLN A 445 13.69 8.51 -19.11
C GLN A 445 12.98 7.44 -19.97
N ILE A 446 12.29 7.97 -21.01
CA ILE A 446 11.80 7.40 -22.28
C ILE A 446 11.66 5.87 -22.34
#